data_AF-A0A920AEY0-F1
#
_entry.id   AF-A0A920AEY0-F1
#
_cell.length_a   1.000
_cell.length_b   1.000
_cell.length_c   1.000
_cell.angle_alpha   90.00
_cell.angle_beta   90.00
_cell.angle_gamma   90.00
#
_symmetry.space_group_name_H-M   'P 1'
#
loop_
_entity.id
_entity.type
_entity.pdbx_description
1 polymer ?
#
loop_
_entity_poly.entity_id
_entity_poly.type
_entity_poly.pdbx_seq_one_letter_code
_entity_poly.pdbx_strand_id
1 'polypeptide(L)'
;MIVAIASNRGLCGAFNANIFKAAEKRIKEYEGKEVQVYAIGKRSADYFTGKYTVFNSNTEIFNDLNYEHVALMAEEVMAAFVDGEFDKVEIIYNEFKNAATQEVVTQQFIPVVSKKLKKLV
;
A
#
# COMPACT_ATOMS: atom_id res chain seq x y z
N MET A 1 7.25 -5.95 3.10
CA MET A 1 5.83 -5.58 3.27
C MET A 1 5.33 -4.76 2.08
N ILE A 2 4.11 -5.01 1.63
CA ILE A 2 3.37 -4.15 0.68
C ILE A 2 2.18 -3.53 1.42
N VAL A 3 2.13 -2.21 1.50
CA VAL A 3 0.98 -1.45 2.00
C VAL A 3 0.05 -1.16 0.81
N ALA A 4 -1.10 -1.83 0.76
CA ALA A 4 -2.04 -1.72 -0.35
C ALA A 4 -3.26 -0.88 0.07
N ILE A 5 -3.36 0.33 -0.50
CA ILE A 5 -4.41 1.31 -0.16
C ILE A 5 -5.53 1.24 -1.19
N ALA A 6 -6.67 0.68 -0.80
CA ALA A 6 -7.90 0.64 -1.59
C ALA A 6 -9.06 1.29 -0.83
N SER A 7 -10.19 1.51 -1.49
CA SER A 7 -11.34 2.16 -0.85
C SER A 7 -12.16 1.18 0.00
N ASN A 8 -13.11 1.73 0.79
CA ASN A 8 -14.13 0.90 1.45
C ASN A 8 -15.29 0.53 0.52
N ARG A 9 -15.49 1.29 -0.56
CA ARG A 9 -16.67 1.18 -1.43
C ARG A 9 -16.41 0.29 -2.65
N GLY A 10 -17.48 -0.35 -3.12
CA GLY A 10 -17.50 -1.03 -4.42
C GLY A 10 -17.93 -0.09 -5.55
N LEU A 11 -18.13 -0.64 -6.75
CA LEU A 11 -18.69 0.07 -7.93
C LEU A 11 -17.89 1.32 -8.38
N CYS A 12 -16.60 1.37 -8.05
CA CYS A 12 -15.68 2.46 -8.39
C CYS A 12 -14.83 2.15 -9.63
N GLY A 13 -15.39 1.38 -10.58
CA GLY A 13 -14.69 0.92 -11.78
C GLY A 13 -13.37 0.22 -11.44
N ALA A 14 -12.30 0.64 -12.11
CA ALA A 14 -10.97 0.03 -11.98
C ALA A 14 -10.18 0.48 -10.74
N PHE A 15 -10.71 1.40 -9.91
CA PHE A 15 -9.96 2.01 -8.79
C PHE A 15 -9.33 0.97 -7.85
N ASN A 16 -10.13 0.06 -7.28
CA ASN A 16 -9.62 -0.97 -6.38
C ASN A 16 -8.85 -2.06 -7.15
N ALA A 17 -9.37 -2.47 -8.31
CA ALA A 17 -8.79 -3.54 -9.10
C ALA A 17 -7.36 -3.21 -9.59
N ASN A 18 -7.07 -1.94 -9.89
CA ASN A 18 -5.74 -1.54 -10.32
C ASN A 18 -4.72 -1.62 -9.16
N ILE A 19 -5.12 -1.31 -7.92
CA ILE A 19 -4.28 -1.51 -6.73
C ILE A 19 -3.97 -2.99 -6.55
N PHE A 20 -4.98 -3.85 -6.66
CA PHE A 20 -4.80 -5.30 -6.49
C PHE A 20 -3.86 -5.87 -7.54
N LYS A 21 -4.06 -5.53 -8.82
CA LYS A 21 -3.16 -5.95 -9.91
C LYS A 21 -1.73 -5.48 -9.70
N ALA A 22 -1.53 -4.24 -9.24
CA ALA A 22 -0.19 -3.72 -8.96
C ALA A 22 0.48 -4.44 -7.78
N ALA A 23 -0.28 -4.69 -6.71
CA ALA A 23 0.20 -5.45 -5.56
C ALA A 23 0.56 -6.89 -5.92
N GLU A 24 -0.31 -7.62 -6.64
CA GLU A 24 -0.03 -8.99 -7.09
C GLU A 24 1.19 -9.06 -8.00
N LYS A 25 1.31 -8.11 -8.94
CA LYS A 25 2.50 -7.99 -9.79
C LYS A 25 3.76 -7.85 -8.92
N ARG A 26 3.70 -6.99 -7.89
CA ARG A 26 4.83 -6.73 -7.01
C ARG A 26 5.17 -7.91 -6.11
N ILE A 27 4.17 -8.61 -5.58
CA ILE A 27 4.35 -9.87 -4.84
C ILE A 27 5.09 -10.89 -5.71
N LYS A 28 4.67 -11.03 -6.98
CA LYS A 28 5.32 -11.93 -7.94
C LYS A 28 6.76 -11.52 -8.26
N GLU A 29 7.08 -10.23 -8.32
CA GLU A 29 8.47 -9.76 -8.51
C GLU A 29 9.40 -10.12 -7.35
N TYR A 30 8.85 -10.45 -6.18
CA TYR A 30 9.59 -10.94 -5.01
C TYR A 30 9.42 -12.45 -4.80
N GLU A 31 9.14 -13.21 -5.86
CA GLU A 31 9.08 -14.67 -5.81
C GLU A 31 10.32 -15.25 -5.11
N GLY A 32 10.08 -16.20 -4.19
CA GLY A 32 11.12 -16.77 -3.32
C GLY A 32 11.43 -15.97 -2.05
N LYS A 33 10.76 -14.82 -1.83
CA LYS A 33 10.80 -14.07 -0.56
C LYS A 33 9.45 -14.11 0.13
N GLU A 34 9.46 -13.90 1.44
CA GLU A 34 8.23 -13.70 2.20
C GLU A 34 7.69 -12.28 1.98
N VAL A 35 6.46 -12.18 1.47
CA VAL A 35 5.78 -10.91 1.25
C VAL A 35 4.46 -10.93 1.97
N GLN A 36 4.31 -10.01 2.92
CA GLN A 36 3.05 -9.78 3.61
C GLN A 36 2.43 -8.44 3.21
N VAL A 37 1.10 -8.39 3.24
CA VAL A 37 0.31 -7.21 2.87
C VAL A 37 -0.20 -6.50 4.12
N TYR A 38 -0.01 -5.18 4.20
CA TYR A 38 -0.78 -4.31 5.09
C TYR A 38 -1.97 -3.77 4.30
N ALA A 39 -3.18 -4.23 4.61
CA ALA A 39 -4.37 -3.94 3.83
C ALA A 39 -5.11 -2.70 4.38
N ILE A 40 -5.03 -1.58 3.66
CA ILE A 40 -5.73 -0.35 4.02
C ILE A 40 -7.02 -0.22 3.22
N GLY A 41 -8.13 -0.08 3.92
CA GLY A 41 -9.49 -0.05 3.38
C GLY A 41 -10.12 -1.43 3.24
N LYS A 42 -11.44 -1.48 3.44
CA LYS A 42 -12.25 -2.70 3.45
C LYS A 42 -12.08 -3.55 2.18
N ARG A 43 -12.02 -2.92 1.00
CA ARG A 43 -11.83 -3.70 -0.25
C ARG A 43 -10.45 -4.31 -0.36
N SER A 44 -9.43 -3.69 0.24
CA SER A 44 -8.09 -4.28 0.34
C SER A 44 -8.13 -5.51 1.24
N ALA A 45 -8.68 -5.37 2.45
CA ALA A 45 -8.81 -6.47 3.40
C ALA A 45 -9.62 -7.66 2.83
N ASP A 46 -10.79 -7.38 2.25
CA ASP A 46 -11.64 -8.39 1.57
C ASP A 46 -10.89 -9.13 0.45
N TYR A 47 -10.01 -8.42 -0.28
CA TYR A 47 -9.33 -8.99 -1.45
C TYR A 47 -8.17 -9.91 -1.08
N PHE A 48 -7.33 -9.47 -0.15
CA PHE A 48 -6.08 -10.17 0.19
C PHE A 48 -6.26 -11.27 1.23
N THR A 49 -7.23 -11.13 2.14
CA THR A 49 -7.50 -12.15 3.18
C THR A 49 -7.85 -13.49 2.53
N GLY A 50 -7.17 -14.55 2.94
CA GLY A 50 -7.35 -15.91 2.39
C GLY A 50 -6.68 -16.16 1.04
N LYS A 51 -6.13 -15.13 0.38
CA LYS A 51 -5.32 -15.27 -0.85
C LYS A 51 -3.83 -15.06 -0.61
N TYR A 52 -3.48 -14.18 0.32
CA TYR A 52 -2.11 -13.79 0.66
C TYR A 52 -1.96 -13.66 2.17
N THR A 53 -0.73 -13.72 2.66
CA THR A 53 -0.42 -13.41 4.07
C THR A 53 -0.65 -11.92 4.31
N VAL A 54 -1.55 -11.62 5.25
CA VAL A 54 -1.87 -10.25 5.67
C VAL A 54 -1.17 -10.01 7.00
N PHE A 55 -0.29 -9.02 7.04
CA PHE A 55 0.40 -8.59 8.25
C PHE A 55 -0.60 -7.93 9.22
N ASN A 56 -1.31 -6.92 8.72
CA ASN A 56 -2.38 -6.25 9.43
C ASN A 56 -3.37 -5.62 8.43
N SER A 57 -4.52 -5.17 8.90
CA SER A 57 -5.51 -4.47 8.10
C SER A 57 -6.14 -3.32 8.87
N ASN A 58 -6.37 -2.20 8.19
CA ASN A 58 -7.11 -1.07 8.74
C ASN A 58 -8.26 -0.69 7.81
N THR A 59 -9.47 -1.16 8.15
CA THR A 59 -10.69 -0.90 7.38
C THR A 59 -11.38 0.41 7.77
N GLU A 60 -11.07 0.93 8.96
CA GLU A 60 -11.76 2.08 9.56
C GLU A 60 -11.00 3.40 9.39
N ILE A 61 -9.77 3.37 8.85
CA ILE A 61 -8.94 4.58 8.68
C ILE A 61 -9.64 5.71 7.91
N PHE A 62 -10.56 5.36 7.02
CA PHE A 62 -11.29 6.33 6.21
C PHE A 62 -12.53 6.92 6.90
N ASN A 63 -12.95 6.36 8.04
CA ASN A 63 -14.08 6.90 8.80
C ASN A 63 -13.69 8.20 9.52
N ASP A 64 -12.44 8.29 9.97
CA ASP A 64 -11.85 9.49 10.57
C ASP A 64 -10.39 9.61 10.11
N LEU A 65 -10.23 10.08 8.87
CA LEU A 65 -8.92 10.23 8.24
C LEU A 65 -8.23 11.49 8.76
N ASN A 66 -7.37 11.32 9.74
CA ASN A 66 -6.55 12.38 10.31
C ASN A 66 -5.09 11.92 10.51
N TYR A 67 -4.21 12.89 10.78
CA TYR A 67 -2.78 12.62 10.94
C TYR A 67 -2.48 11.66 12.08
N GLU A 68 -3.14 11.83 13.23
CA GLU A 68 -2.87 11.04 14.44
C GLU A 68 -3.16 9.54 14.20
N HIS A 69 -4.30 9.22 13.58
CA HIS A 69 -4.65 7.84 13.23
C HIS A 69 -3.71 7.22 12.19
N VAL A 70 -3.27 8.01 11.20
CA VAL A 70 -2.32 7.54 10.19
C VAL A 70 -0.92 7.36 10.77
N ALA A 71 -0.52 8.22 11.70
CA ALA A 71 0.79 8.17 12.36
C ALA A 71 0.98 6.88 13.16
N LEU A 72 -0.03 6.47 13.94
CA LEU A 72 0.02 5.22 14.71
C LEU A 72 0.27 3.99 13.81
N MET A 73 -0.42 3.92 12.67
CA MET A 73 -0.21 2.87 11.67
C MET A 73 1.18 2.97 11.02
N ALA A 74 1.66 4.18 10.72
CA ALA A 74 2.99 4.36 10.16
C ALA A 74 4.08 3.96 11.16
N GLU A 75 3.89 4.23 12.45
CA GLU A 75 4.78 3.81 13.55
C GLU A 75 4.85 2.28 13.66
N GLU A 76 3.73 1.57 13.56
CA GLU A 76 3.70 0.11 13.52
C GLU A 76 4.53 -0.43 12.35
N VAL A 77 4.35 0.13 11.15
CA VAL A 77 5.11 -0.26 9.95
C VAL A 77 6.60 0.06 10.10
N MET A 78 6.96 1.18 10.71
CA MET A 78 8.35 1.56 10.98
C MET A 78 8.99 0.64 12.03
N ALA A 79 8.27 0.30 13.10
CA ALA A 79 8.76 -0.61 14.13
C ALA A 79 9.06 -1.99 13.55
N ALA A 80 8.13 -2.57 12.77
CA ALA A 80 8.35 -3.86 12.11
C ALA A 80 9.56 -3.86 11.17
N PHE A 81 9.90 -2.72 10.55
CA PHE A 81 11.13 -2.58 9.78
C PHE A 81 12.38 -2.53 10.69
N VAL A 82 12.36 -1.71 11.74
CA VAL A 82 13.50 -1.54 12.67
C VAL A 82 13.81 -2.84 13.42
N ASP A 83 12.79 -3.60 13.78
CA ASP A 83 12.91 -4.89 14.47
C ASP A 83 13.38 -6.02 13.53
N GLY A 84 13.51 -5.74 12.23
CA GLY A 84 14.01 -6.67 11.23
C GLY A 84 12.97 -7.68 10.72
N GLU A 85 11.68 -7.50 11.03
CA GLU A 85 10.61 -8.33 10.45
C GLU A 85 10.46 -8.09 8.95
N PHE A 86 10.76 -6.86 8.49
CA PHE A 86 10.75 -6.50 7.07
C PHE A 86 11.97 -5.68 6.67
N ASP A 87 12.66 -6.10 5.60
CA ASP A 87 13.78 -5.32 5.04
C ASP A 87 13.34 -4.23 4.04
N LYS A 88 12.04 -4.21 3.69
CA LYS A 88 11.50 -3.29 2.68
C LYS A 88 10.00 -3.09 2.82
N VAL A 89 9.57 -1.84 2.71
CA VAL A 89 8.17 -1.41 2.70
C VAL A 89 7.87 -0.61 1.44
N GLU A 90 6.83 -1.02 0.72
CA GLU A 90 6.34 -0.32 -0.47
C GLU A 90 4.86 0.01 -0.32
N ILE A 91 4.48 1.22 -0.74
CA ILE A 91 3.11 1.71 -0.67
C ILE A 91 2.55 1.73 -2.09
N ILE A 92 1.36 1.16 -2.26
CA ILE A 92 0.63 1.11 -3.52
C ILE A 92 -0.69 1.85 -3.35
N TYR A 93 -0.88 2.92 -4.12
CA TYR A 93 -2.03 3.80 -4.01
C TYR A 93 -2.41 4.41 -5.37
N ASN A 94 -3.63 4.94 -5.46
CA ASN A 94 -4.07 5.73 -6.60
C ASN A 94 -3.67 7.19 -6.38
N GLU A 95 -2.73 7.70 -7.17
CA GLU A 95 -2.40 9.11 -7.22
C GLU A 95 -3.43 9.85 -8.07
N PHE A 96 -4.09 10.83 -7.46
CA PHE A 96 -5.06 11.66 -8.16
C PHE A 96 -4.34 12.63 -9.10
N LYS A 97 -4.59 12.53 -10.41
CA LYS A 97 -4.15 13.52 -11.39
C LYS A 97 -5.26 14.52 -11.71
N ASN A 98 -6.45 14.00 -12.02
CA ASN A 98 -7.66 14.78 -12.27
C ASN A 98 -8.90 13.87 -12.13
N ALA A 99 -10.10 14.43 -12.32
CA ALA A 99 -11.36 13.70 -12.13
C ALA A 99 -11.51 12.46 -13.04
N ALA A 100 -10.88 12.46 -14.23
CA ALA A 100 -10.93 11.35 -15.18
C ALA A 100 -9.73 10.41 -15.08
N THR A 101 -8.62 10.87 -14.49
CA THR A 101 -7.34 10.15 -14.49
C THR A 101 -6.80 9.99 -13.09
N GLN A 102 -6.58 8.72 -12.73
CA GLN A 102 -5.85 8.32 -11.54
C GLN A 102 -4.76 7.34 -11.96
N GLU A 103 -3.58 7.51 -11.39
CA GLU A 103 -2.40 6.70 -11.73
C GLU A 103 -2.06 5.80 -10.53
N VAL A 104 -1.89 4.49 -10.77
CA VAL A 104 -1.42 3.63 -9.69
C VAL A 104 0.08 3.81 -9.52
N VAL A 105 0.46 4.27 -8.34
CA VAL A 105 1.85 4.47 -7.95
C VAL A 105 2.27 3.34 -7.01
N THR A 106 3.42 2.74 -7.31
CA THR A 106 4.16 1.88 -6.36
C THR A 106 5.38 2.65 -5.91
N GLN A 107 5.41 3.06 -4.66
CA GLN A 107 6.50 3.85 -4.09
C GLN A 107 7.20 3.05 -2.99
N GLN A 108 8.53 2.97 -3.06
CA GLN A 108 9.32 2.52 -1.93
C GLN A 108 9.29 3.57 -0.82
N PHE A 109 8.84 3.18 0.37
CA PHE A 109 8.75 4.05 1.53
C PHE A 109 10.00 3.91 2.39
N ILE A 110 10.29 2.68 2.86
CA ILE A 110 11.47 2.37 3.68
C ILE A 110 12.17 1.13 3.08
N PRO A 111 13.51 1.13 2.97
CA PRO A 111 14.43 2.22 3.31
C PRO A 111 14.26 3.43 2.37
N VAL A 112 14.51 4.62 2.91
CA VAL A 112 14.39 5.88 2.14
C VAL A 112 15.42 5.88 1.03
N VAL A 113 14.95 6.01 -0.21
CA VAL A 113 15.81 6.12 -1.39
C VAL A 113 15.98 7.59 -1.76
N SER A 114 17.22 8.03 -1.96
CA SER A 114 17.50 9.36 -2.49
C SER A 114 16.81 9.51 -3.85
N LYS A 115 15.87 10.46 -3.94
CA LYS A 115 15.19 10.77 -5.20
C LYS A 115 16.26 11.28 -6.18
N LYS A 116 16.52 10.55 -7.28
CA LYS A 116 17.31 11.13 -8.38
C LYS A 116 16.51 12.32 -8.90
N LEU A 117 17.03 13.54 -8.69
CA LEU A 117 16.49 14.76 -9.27
C LEU A 117 16.42 14.55 -10.79
N LYS A 118 15.20 14.55 -11.36
CA LYS A 118 15.07 14.74 -12.80
C LYS A 118 15.67 16.12 -13.08
N LYS A 119 16.79 16.16 -13.82
CA LYS A 119 17.28 17.42 -14.38
C LYS A 119 16.13 18.00 -15.20
N LEU A 120 15.60 19.13 -14.75
CA LEU A 120 14.84 20.02 -15.61
C LEU A 120 15.84 20.51 -16.65
N VAL A 121 15.69 20.03 -17.87
CA VAL A 121 16.31 20.62 -19.06
C VAL A 121 15.34 21.65 -19.59
#